data_AF-G0V1U2-F1
#
_entry.id   AF-G0V1U2-F1
#
_cell.length_a   1.000
_cell.length_b   1.000
_cell.length_c   1.000
_cell.angle_alpha   90.00
_cell.angle_beta   90.00
_cell.angle_gamma   90.00
#
_symmetry.space_group_name_H-M   'P 1'
#
loop_
_entity.id
_entity.type
_entity.pdbx_description
1 polymer ?
#
loop_
_entity_poly.entity_id
_entity_poly.type
_entity_poly.pdbx_seq_one_letter_code
_entity_poly.pdbx_strand_id
1 'polypeptide(L)'
;MIRPTCRVLTATPERFSILGTTHTKPKRTGFGRCNKMRSKPSDNVAWYDKGPVEWLPRPVRLTYDHLDQLQQWMMRATLDGRTEEFNYIRDLHREWSQHPLMPVLGDVEPKFPLNLFKQNHKAKKRFLVRWHKAQHAGELAVDAARSDCVDAASPNEPHAIPRELEADGAEESRDESDLQKLITQPSPNFYTPCDPIAFFVLPKIF
;
A
#
# COMPACT_ATOMS: atom_id res chain seq x y z
N MET A 1 -46.86 53.76 1.71
CA MET A 1 -46.14 54.10 2.96
C MET A 1 -44.85 53.30 3.02
N ILE A 2 -43.72 53.92 2.71
CA ILE A 2 -42.38 53.31 2.82
C ILE A 2 -41.59 54.24 3.74
N ARG A 3 -41.20 53.76 4.92
CA ARG A 3 -40.35 54.51 5.86
C ARG A 3 -38.92 54.53 5.32
N PRO A 4 -38.32 55.69 5.02
CA PRO A 4 -36.92 55.72 4.65
C PRO A 4 -36.07 55.51 5.90
N THR A 5 -35.24 54.46 5.90
CA THR A 5 -34.16 54.29 6.87
C THR A 5 -33.07 55.31 6.58
N CYS A 6 -33.21 56.51 7.14
CA CYS A 6 -32.20 57.55 7.07
C CYS A 6 -30.96 57.07 7.85
N ARG A 7 -29.94 56.58 7.13
CA ARG A 7 -28.61 56.39 7.68
C ARG A 7 -28.00 57.78 7.88
N VAL A 8 -27.97 58.24 9.13
CA VAL A 8 -27.26 59.47 9.48
C VAL A 8 -25.77 59.23 9.21
N LEU A 9 -25.22 59.92 8.21
CA LEU A 9 -23.78 59.99 7.95
C LEU A 9 -23.16 60.92 9.00
N THR A 10 -22.95 60.44 10.22
CA THR A 10 -22.18 61.15 11.23
C THR A 10 -20.68 60.92 11.00
N ALA A 11 -19.86 61.97 11.18
CA ALA A 11 -18.41 61.85 11.11
C ALA A 11 -17.89 60.88 12.19
N THR A 12 -16.97 59.98 11.84
CA THR A 12 -16.29 59.13 12.81
C THR A 12 -15.54 60.00 13.81
N PRO A 13 -15.80 59.89 15.12
CA PRO A 13 -15.13 60.70 16.13
C PRO A 13 -13.64 60.34 16.20
N GLU A 14 -12.80 61.30 16.59
CA GLU A 14 -11.34 61.10 16.70
C GLU A 14 -10.96 60.05 17.75
N ARG A 15 -11.78 59.89 18.80
CA ARG A 15 -11.53 58.99 19.93
C ARG A 15 -12.82 58.36 20.41
N PHE A 16 -12.71 57.16 20.97
CA PHE A 16 -13.81 56.47 21.63
C PHE A 16 -13.47 56.23 23.10
N SER A 17 -14.21 56.84 24.03
CA SER A 17 -13.90 56.78 25.48
C SER A 17 -14.11 55.41 26.12
N ILE A 18 -15.00 54.59 25.55
CA ILE A 18 -15.36 53.26 26.10
C ILE A 18 -14.92 52.13 25.15
N LEU A 19 -14.69 52.43 23.87
CA LEU A 19 -14.23 51.45 22.90
C LEU A 19 -12.70 51.36 22.94
N GLY A 20 -12.17 50.19 23.29
CA GLY A 20 -10.73 49.93 23.39
C GLY A 20 -10.14 50.08 24.80
N THR A 21 -10.92 50.50 25.79
CA THR A 21 -10.51 50.51 27.21
C THR A 21 -10.66 49.14 27.89
N THR A 22 -11.42 48.22 27.28
CA THR A 22 -11.59 46.84 27.78
C THR A 22 -10.34 46.01 27.52
N HIS A 23 -10.05 45.06 28.42
CA HIS A 23 -8.89 44.17 28.27
C HIS A 23 -8.97 43.38 26.97
N THR A 24 -7.91 43.46 26.15
CA THR A 24 -7.86 42.79 24.85
C THR A 24 -7.96 41.27 25.01
N LYS A 25 -8.72 40.62 24.13
CA LYS A 25 -8.81 39.15 24.13
C LYS A 25 -7.44 38.54 23.84
N PRO A 26 -7.03 37.49 24.58
CA PRO A 26 -5.74 36.86 24.36
C PRO A 26 -5.68 36.19 22.99
N LYS A 27 -4.52 36.27 22.33
CA LYS A 27 -4.24 35.51 21.11
C LYS A 27 -4.13 34.02 21.46
N ARG A 28 -4.60 33.15 20.57
CA ARG A 28 -4.43 31.70 20.75
C ARG A 28 -2.96 31.31 20.63
N THR A 29 -2.50 30.41 21.50
CA THR A 29 -1.13 29.86 21.46
C THR A 29 -1.02 28.60 20.59
N GLY A 30 -2.11 27.87 20.42
CA GLY A 30 -2.12 26.61 19.66
C GLY A 30 -3.34 26.44 18.78
N PHE A 31 -3.42 25.26 18.17
CA PHE A 31 -4.40 24.91 17.14
C PHE A 31 -5.23 23.69 17.55
N GLY A 32 -6.20 23.32 16.71
CA GLY A 32 -7.00 22.10 16.88
C GLY A 32 -7.83 22.07 18.17
N ARG A 33 -8.03 20.87 18.73
CA ARG A 33 -8.88 20.67 19.91
C ARG A 33 -8.43 21.55 21.07
N CYS A 34 -9.35 22.37 21.58
CA CYS A 34 -9.13 23.32 22.68
C CYS A 34 -7.98 24.34 22.43
N ASN A 35 -7.57 24.57 21.17
CA ASN A 35 -6.44 25.46 20.83
C ASN A 35 -5.11 25.10 21.51
N LYS A 36 -4.89 23.82 21.83
CA LYS A 36 -3.70 23.33 22.57
C LYS A 36 -2.76 22.44 21.74
N MET A 37 -3.08 22.13 20.49
CA MET A 37 -2.20 21.32 19.65
C MET A 37 -1.05 22.17 19.11
N ARG A 38 0.18 21.65 19.25
CA ARG A 38 1.39 22.21 18.63
C ARG A 38 1.40 21.90 17.14
N SER A 39 1.90 22.82 16.32
CA SER A 39 2.24 22.57 14.91
C SER A 39 3.56 21.80 14.85
N LYS A 40 3.49 20.49 14.65
CA LYS A 40 4.65 19.60 14.51
C LYS A 40 4.37 18.54 13.43
N PRO A 41 5.39 17.89 12.87
CA PRO A 41 5.19 16.72 12.01
C PRO A 41 4.29 15.70 12.71
N SER A 42 3.32 15.18 11.96
CA SER A 42 2.29 14.28 12.47
C SER A 42 2.38 12.92 11.77
N ASP A 43 1.69 11.91 12.32
CA ASP A 43 1.66 10.59 11.70
C ASP A 43 1.09 10.65 10.25
N ASN A 44 0.23 11.64 9.95
CA ASN A 44 -0.39 11.87 8.63
C ASN A 44 0.51 12.58 7.58
N VAL A 45 1.75 12.89 7.93
CA VAL A 45 2.75 13.40 6.97
C VAL A 45 3.07 12.28 5.98
N ALA A 46 3.02 12.55 4.68
CA ALA A 46 3.39 11.57 3.67
C ALA A 46 4.91 11.49 3.51
N TRP A 47 5.42 10.32 3.16
CA TRP A 47 6.79 10.11 2.72
C TRP A 47 6.80 9.98 1.20
N TYR A 48 7.60 10.82 0.54
CA TYR A 48 7.69 10.90 -0.93
C TYR A 48 8.94 10.19 -1.48
N ASP A 49 9.89 9.85 -0.61
CA ASP A 49 11.19 9.30 -1.01
C ASP A 49 11.17 7.76 -1.16
N LYS A 50 9.99 7.13 -1.02
CA LYS A 50 9.84 5.68 -0.77
C LYS A 50 8.93 5.01 -1.81
N GLY A 51 9.37 5.01 -3.05
CA GLY A 51 8.66 4.41 -4.19
C GLY A 51 7.73 5.37 -4.93
N PRO A 52 6.96 4.89 -5.92
CA PRO A 52 6.16 5.74 -6.79
C PRO A 52 4.91 6.32 -6.09
N VAL A 53 4.41 5.65 -5.06
CA VAL A 53 3.23 6.08 -4.29
C VAL A 53 3.69 6.68 -2.97
N GLU A 54 3.16 7.88 -2.66
CA GLU A 54 3.38 8.52 -1.36
C GLU A 54 2.86 7.65 -0.20
N TRP A 55 3.60 7.58 0.90
CA TRP A 55 3.27 6.65 1.99
C TRP A 55 2.93 7.37 3.31
N LEU A 56 1.80 7.12 3.97
CA LEU A 56 0.65 6.31 3.54
C LEU A 56 -0.10 6.98 2.38
N PRO A 57 -0.71 6.21 1.46
CA PRO A 57 -1.41 6.76 0.31
C PRO A 57 -2.57 7.65 0.76
N ARG A 58 -2.69 8.81 0.11
CA ARG A 58 -3.85 9.70 0.32
C ARG A 58 -5.11 9.06 -0.26
N PRO A 59 -6.30 9.49 0.21
CA PRO A 59 -7.55 9.04 -0.40
C PRO A 59 -7.62 9.46 -1.88
N VAL A 60 -7.65 8.47 -2.78
CA VAL A 60 -7.83 8.64 -4.23
C VAL A 60 -9.18 8.05 -4.63
N ARG A 61 -9.89 8.70 -5.55
CA ARG A 61 -11.20 8.25 -6.04
C ARG A 61 -11.15 8.15 -7.56
N LEU A 62 -11.29 6.95 -8.09
CA LEU A 62 -11.51 6.73 -9.51
C LEU A 62 -13.02 6.79 -9.79
N THR A 63 -13.42 7.56 -10.80
CA THR A 63 -14.82 7.81 -11.16
C THR A 63 -15.06 7.43 -12.62
N TYR A 64 -16.34 7.26 -13.01
CA TYR A 64 -16.69 6.94 -14.40
C TYR A 64 -16.19 7.99 -15.40
N ASP A 65 -16.22 9.27 -15.03
CA ASP A 65 -15.65 10.35 -15.84
C ASP A 65 -14.16 10.10 -16.18
N HIS A 66 -13.40 9.57 -15.23
CA HIS A 66 -11.99 9.22 -15.47
C HIS A 66 -11.83 8.00 -16.37
N LEU A 67 -12.79 7.06 -16.37
CA LEU A 67 -12.76 5.90 -17.26
C LEU A 67 -13.08 6.31 -18.70
N ASP A 68 -14.05 7.20 -18.91
CA ASP A 68 -14.39 7.71 -20.24
C ASP A 68 -13.21 8.51 -20.82
N GLN A 69 -12.58 9.35 -20.00
CA GLN A 69 -11.37 10.08 -20.39
C GLN A 69 -10.21 9.12 -20.71
N LEU A 70 -10.03 8.07 -19.91
CA LEU A 70 -9.00 7.05 -20.14
C LEU A 70 -9.24 6.32 -21.47
N GLN A 71 -10.49 5.93 -21.76
CA GLN A 71 -10.84 5.26 -23.01
C GLN A 71 -10.56 6.15 -24.22
N GLN A 72 -10.97 7.43 -24.17
CA GLN A 72 -10.71 8.39 -25.24
C GLN A 72 -9.20 8.63 -25.42
N TRP A 73 -8.44 8.72 -24.32
CA TRP A 73 -6.99 8.83 -24.36
C TRP A 73 -6.34 7.60 -25.01
N MET A 74 -6.75 6.39 -24.61
CA MET A 74 -6.23 5.14 -25.19
C MET A 74 -6.50 5.05 -26.69
N MET A 75 -7.72 5.39 -27.12
CA MET A 75 -8.09 5.43 -28.54
C MET A 75 -7.17 6.39 -29.30
N ARG A 76 -7.01 7.62 -28.81
CA ARG A 76 -6.17 8.63 -29.46
C ARG A 76 -4.70 8.21 -29.51
N ALA A 77 -4.15 7.70 -28.42
CA ALA A 77 -2.77 7.22 -28.36
C ALA A 77 -2.52 6.07 -29.35
N THR A 78 -3.50 5.18 -29.53
CA THR A 78 -3.42 4.07 -30.48
C THR A 78 -3.44 4.57 -31.93
N LEU A 79 -4.33 5.51 -32.26
CA LEU A 79 -4.43 6.08 -33.61
C LEU A 79 -3.17 6.89 -33.98
N ASP A 80 -2.56 7.57 -33.01
CA ASP A 80 -1.31 8.32 -33.17
C ASP A 80 -0.06 7.41 -33.18
N GLY A 81 -0.21 6.09 -32.97
CA GLY A 81 0.90 5.13 -32.94
C GLY A 81 1.85 5.27 -31.74
N ARG A 82 1.42 5.92 -30.65
CA ARG A 82 2.23 6.10 -29.44
C ARG A 82 2.21 4.83 -28.61
N THR A 83 3.37 4.19 -28.45
CA THR A 83 3.49 2.88 -27.79
C THR A 83 4.30 2.91 -26.49
N GLU A 84 5.03 4.00 -26.23
CA GLU A 84 5.90 4.14 -25.07
C GLU A 84 5.13 4.09 -23.76
N GLU A 85 4.01 4.81 -23.67
CA GLU A 85 3.18 4.88 -22.46
C GLU A 85 2.53 3.53 -22.16
N PHE A 86 2.10 2.80 -23.19
CA PHE A 86 1.54 1.45 -23.02
C PHE A 86 2.61 0.47 -22.51
N ASN A 87 3.85 0.57 -23.00
CA ASN A 87 4.95 -0.26 -22.53
C ASN A 87 5.30 0.06 -21.08
N TYR A 88 5.38 1.34 -20.72
CA TYR A 88 5.60 1.75 -19.33
C TYR A 88 4.50 1.23 -18.38
N ILE A 89 3.22 1.30 -18.78
CA ILE A 89 2.12 0.75 -17.97
C ILE A 89 2.24 -0.78 -17.83
N ARG A 90 2.63 -1.49 -18.88
CA ARG A 90 2.87 -2.94 -18.82
C ARG A 90 4.05 -3.30 -17.92
N ASP A 91 5.13 -2.52 -17.98
CA ASP A 91 6.32 -2.72 -17.15
C ASP A 91 5.99 -2.50 -15.67
N LEU A 92 5.26 -1.44 -15.34
CA LEU A 92 4.75 -1.21 -13.98
C LEU A 92 3.84 -2.34 -13.51
N HIS A 93 2.92 -2.80 -14.36
CA HIS A 93 2.06 -3.94 -14.03
C HIS A 93 2.91 -5.18 -13.74
N ARG A 94 3.85 -5.52 -14.62
CA ARG A 94 4.73 -6.70 -14.48
C ARG A 94 5.55 -6.67 -13.19
N GLU A 95 6.05 -5.50 -12.79
CA GLU A 95 6.85 -5.35 -11.57
C GLU A 95 5.99 -5.57 -10.31
N TRP A 96 4.82 -4.92 -10.24
CA TRP A 96 4.04 -4.84 -8.99
C TRP A 96 2.88 -5.84 -8.89
N SER A 97 2.59 -6.62 -9.94
CA SER A 97 1.47 -7.58 -9.98
C SER A 97 1.86 -9.04 -9.72
N GLN A 98 3.08 -9.31 -9.27
CA GLN A 98 3.54 -10.67 -8.99
C GLN A 98 2.75 -11.29 -7.83
N HIS A 99 2.59 -12.62 -7.86
CA HIS A 99 1.90 -13.33 -6.78
C HIS A 99 2.76 -13.29 -5.51
N PRO A 100 2.23 -12.82 -4.38
CA PRO A 100 3.01 -12.77 -3.13
C PRO A 100 3.39 -14.17 -2.66
N LEU A 101 4.56 -14.31 -2.05
CA LEU A 101 5.02 -15.57 -1.47
C LEU A 101 4.19 -15.94 -0.23
N MET A 102 4.08 -17.24 0.04
CA MET A 102 3.40 -17.74 1.23
C MET A 102 4.22 -17.39 2.49
N PRO A 103 3.60 -16.77 3.52
CA PRO A 103 4.32 -16.44 4.75
C PRO A 103 4.71 -17.69 5.53
N VAL A 104 5.82 -17.61 6.27
CA VAL A 104 6.28 -18.69 7.15
C VAL A 104 5.34 -18.82 8.36
N LEU A 105 5.20 -20.04 8.89
CA LEU A 105 4.42 -20.30 10.08
C LEU A 105 4.94 -19.47 11.26
N GLY A 106 4.06 -18.64 11.83
CA GLY A 106 4.39 -17.74 12.94
C GLY A 106 4.58 -16.28 12.52
N ASP A 107 4.75 -16.00 11.23
CA ASP A 107 4.86 -14.64 10.72
C ASP A 107 3.47 -14.00 10.68
N VAL A 108 3.20 -13.13 11.67
CA VAL A 108 1.92 -12.45 11.83
C VAL A 108 2.17 -10.99 12.17
N GLU A 109 1.35 -10.10 11.59
CA GLU A 109 1.37 -8.69 11.96
C GLU A 109 1.13 -8.48 13.47
N PRO A 110 1.97 -7.67 14.15
CA PRO A 110 1.86 -7.49 15.58
C PRO A 110 0.58 -6.73 15.95
N LYS A 111 -0.15 -7.26 16.93
CA LYS A 111 -1.31 -6.59 17.52
C LYS A 111 -0.89 -5.59 18.58
N PHE A 112 -1.71 -4.56 18.81
CA PHE A 112 -1.50 -3.63 19.90
C PHE A 112 -1.66 -4.34 21.26
N PRO A 113 -0.67 -4.28 22.18
CA PRO A 113 -0.75 -4.99 23.44
C PRO A 113 -1.92 -4.53 24.32
N LEU A 114 -2.59 -5.49 24.95
CA LEU A 114 -3.68 -5.24 25.88
C LEU A 114 -3.16 -4.65 27.20
N ASN A 115 -4.06 -4.09 28.01
CA ASN A 115 -3.80 -3.56 29.36
C ASN A 115 -2.75 -2.43 29.48
N LEU A 116 -2.22 -1.91 28.36
CA LEU A 116 -1.37 -0.71 28.37
C LEU A 116 -2.18 0.59 28.47
N PHE A 117 -3.30 0.65 27.74
CA PHE A 117 -4.20 1.80 27.74
C PHE A 117 -5.65 1.32 27.74
N LYS A 118 -6.56 2.20 28.17
CA LYS A 118 -8.01 1.99 27.99
C LYS A 118 -8.33 1.81 26.51
N GLN A 119 -9.32 0.98 26.20
CA GLN A 119 -9.71 0.62 24.82
C GLN A 119 -10.01 1.83 23.92
N ASN A 120 -10.57 2.91 24.48
CA ASN A 120 -10.93 4.13 23.74
C ASN A 120 -9.75 5.10 23.52
N HIS A 121 -8.54 4.74 23.96
CA HIS A 121 -7.39 5.61 23.87
C HIS A 121 -6.81 5.70 22.44
N LYS A 122 -6.25 6.85 22.06
CA LYS A 122 -5.69 7.08 20.73
C LYS A 122 -4.45 6.24 20.41
N ALA A 123 -3.80 5.63 21.42
CA ALA A 123 -2.60 4.83 21.26
C ALA A 123 -2.78 3.66 20.28
N LYS A 124 -3.94 2.98 20.32
CA LYS A 124 -4.23 1.85 19.43
C LYS A 124 -4.13 2.22 17.95
N LYS A 125 -4.77 3.34 17.54
CA LYS A 125 -4.70 3.82 16.15
C LYS A 125 -3.30 4.36 15.79
N ARG A 126 -2.61 5.02 16.73
CA ARG A 126 -1.25 5.52 16.50
C ARG A 126 -0.25 4.39 16.26
N PHE A 127 -0.38 3.29 17.01
CA PHE A 127 0.44 2.10 16.81
C PHE A 127 0.25 1.56 15.39
N LEU A 128 -0.99 1.32 14.98
CA LEU A 128 -1.30 0.78 13.65
C LEU A 128 -0.74 1.66 12.53
N VAL A 129 -0.97 2.98 12.60
CA VAL A 129 -0.46 3.92 11.58
C VAL A 129 1.06 3.91 11.53
N ARG A 130 1.74 3.86 12.67
CA ARG A 130 3.22 3.88 12.71
C ARG A 130 3.83 2.57 12.26
N TRP A 131 3.17 1.44 12.53
CA TRP A 131 3.57 0.14 12.02
C TRP A 131 3.52 0.11 10.49
N HIS A 132 2.34 0.38 9.90
CA HIS A 132 2.21 0.39 8.44
C HIS A 132 3.03 1.50 7.79
N LYS A 133 3.25 2.64 8.45
CA LYS A 133 4.10 3.70 7.87
C LYS A 133 5.56 3.26 7.77
N ALA A 134 6.06 2.47 8.71
CA ALA A 134 7.40 1.90 8.62
C ALA A 134 7.47 0.91 7.46
N GLN A 135 6.48 0.01 7.36
CA GLN A 135 6.33 -1.00 6.31
C GLN A 135 5.82 -0.38 5.00
N HIS A 136 6.74 0.15 4.20
CA HIS A 136 6.43 0.76 2.91
C HIS A 136 6.61 -0.26 1.77
N ALA A 137 5.93 -0.04 0.64
CA ALA A 137 5.92 -0.99 -0.49
C ALA A 137 7.32 -1.39 -0.99
N GLY A 138 8.29 -0.48 -0.93
CA GLY A 138 9.68 -0.77 -1.27
C GLY A 138 10.37 -1.78 -0.34
N GLU A 139 9.97 -1.87 0.92
CA GLU A 139 10.51 -2.82 1.90
C GLU A 139 9.91 -4.22 1.69
N LEU A 140 8.59 -4.27 1.44
CA LEU A 140 7.88 -5.52 1.14
C LEU A 140 8.34 -6.19 -0.16
N ALA A 141 8.74 -5.40 -1.16
CA ALA A 141 9.31 -5.91 -2.40
C ALA A 141 10.72 -6.51 -2.21
N VAL A 142 11.52 -5.95 -1.32
CA VAL A 142 12.90 -6.42 -1.03
C VAL A 142 12.88 -7.69 -0.18
N ASP A 143 11.93 -7.82 0.76
CA ASP A 143 11.81 -9.02 1.58
C ASP A 143 11.32 -10.23 0.77
N ALA A 144 10.46 -10.02 -0.24
CA ALA A 144 10.11 -11.06 -1.21
C ALA A 144 11.34 -11.54 -2.00
N ALA A 145 12.20 -10.62 -2.46
CA ALA A 145 13.42 -10.97 -3.19
C ALA A 145 14.53 -11.59 -2.31
N ARG A 146 14.60 -11.23 -1.03
CA ARG A 146 15.58 -11.81 -0.09
C ARG A 146 15.28 -13.25 0.29
N SER A 147 14.00 -13.65 0.31
CA SER A 147 13.62 -15.05 0.56
C SER A 147 14.20 -16.00 -0.49
N ASP A 148 14.29 -15.56 -1.76
CA ASP A 148 14.83 -16.38 -2.86
C ASP A 148 16.36 -16.55 -2.78
N CYS A 149 17.04 -15.79 -1.91
CA CYS A 149 18.50 -15.79 -1.79
C CYS A 149 19.04 -16.73 -0.70
N VAL A 150 18.19 -17.29 0.18
CA VAL A 150 18.65 -18.01 1.39
C VAL A 150 18.84 -19.52 1.16
N ASP A 151 18.32 -20.09 0.08
CA ASP A 151 18.48 -21.53 -0.22
C ASP A 151 19.69 -21.88 -1.12
N ALA A 152 20.50 -20.88 -1.50
CA ALA A 152 21.67 -21.09 -2.39
C ALA A 152 23.02 -21.20 -1.65
N ALA A 153 23.04 -21.38 -0.32
CA ALA A 153 24.26 -21.56 0.46
C ALA A 153 24.31 -22.95 1.11
N SER A 154 24.47 -24.00 0.29
CA SER A 154 24.93 -25.30 0.74
C SER A 154 26.46 -25.26 0.95
N PRO A 155 27.00 -25.61 2.13
CA PRO A 155 28.43 -25.63 2.37
C PRO A 155 28.99 -26.97 1.91
N ASN A 156 29.55 -27.05 0.72
CA ASN A 156 30.47 -28.12 0.35
C ASN A 156 31.58 -27.56 -0.57
N GLU A 157 32.78 -27.46 0.00
CA GLU A 157 34.03 -27.17 -0.71
C GLU A 157 34.34 -28.25 -1.77
N PRO A 158 34.89 -27.89 -2.94
CA PRO A 158 35.43 -28.88 -3.88
C PRO A 158 36.92 -29.09 -3.66
N HIS A 159 37.32 -30.29 -3.27
CA HIS A 159 38.72 -30.74 -3.37
C HIS A 159 39.03 -31.23 -4.80
N ALA A 160 40.19 -30.81 -5.29
CA ALA A 160 40.70 -31.08 -6.63
C ALA A 160 41.26 -32.51 -6.83
N ILE A 161 40.92 -33.06 -8.00
CA ILE A 161 41.43 -34.15 -8.88
C ILE A 161 42.84 -34.74 -8.59
N PRO A 162 43.13 -36.00 -8.99
CA PRO A 162 43.66 -36.24 -10.34
C PRO A 162 43.13 -37.50 -11.10
N ARG A 163 43.33 -37.44 -12.42
CA ARG A 163 42.96 -38.35 -13.53
C ARG A 163 43.77 -39.66 -13.58
N GLU A 164 43.12 -40.77 -13.95
CA GLU A 164 43.63 -41.92 -14.75
C GLU A 164 42.41 -42.49 -15.54
N LEU A 165 42.36 -42.54 -16.90
CA LEU A 165 42.70 -43.66 -17.83
C LEU A 165 42.13 -45.02 -17.33
N GLU A 166 41.30 -45.83 -18.01
CA GLU A 166 41.05 -46.18 -19.43
C GLU A 166 39.57 -46.65 -19.62
N ALA A 167 38.93 -46.42 -20.78
CA ALA A 167 38.50 -47.40 -21.80
C ALA A 167 37.60 -48.58 -21.35
N ASP A 168 36.34 -48.60 -21.82
CA ASP A 168 35.78 -49.59 -22.76
C ASP A 168 34.24 -49.61 -22.72
N GLY A 169 33.64 -50.05 -23.82
CA GLY A 169 32.27 -49.75 -24.21
C GLY A 169 31.18 -50.66 -23.62
N ALA A 170 29.92 -50.26 -23.84
CA ALA A 170 28.85 -51.10 -24.37
C ALA A 170 27.54 -50.31 -24.40
N GLU A 171 26.87 -50.38 -25.54
CA GLU A 171 25.47 -50.01 -25.75
C GLU A 171 24.54 -50.90 -24.91
N GLU A 172 23.48 -50.35 -24.32
CA GLU A 172 22.17 -51.04 -24.32
C GLU A 172 21.03 -50.04 -24.05
N SER A 173 20.19 -49.87 -25.08
CA SER A 173 18.87 -49.27 -25.03
C SER A 173 17.90 -50.06 -24.15
N ARG A 174 17.05 -49.40 -23.36
CA ARG A 174 15.79 -50.01 -22.88
C ARG A 174 14.65 -49.00 -22.78
N ASP A 175 13.53 -49.46 -23.31
CA ASP A 175 12.37 -48.72 -23.78
C ASP A 175 11.45 -48.15 -22.69
N GLU A 176 10.70 -47.16 -23.13
CA GLU A 176 9.47 -46.65 -22.55
C GLU A 176 8.41 -47.74 -22.34
N SER A 177 7.42 -47.36 -21.54
CA SER A 177 6.10 -47.97 -21.34
C SER A 177 6.04 -49.06 -20.28
N ASP A 178 5.62 -48.66 -19.08
CA ASP A 178 4.59 -49.42 -18.38
C ASP A 178 3.90 -48.64 -17.26
N LEU A 179 2.57 -48.70 -17.31
CA LEU A 179 1.64 -48.64 -16.17
C LEU A 179 1.26 -47.25 -15.62
N GLN A 180 0.52 -46.53 -16.46
CA GLN A 180 -0.73 -45.90 -16.00
C GLN A 180 -1.68 -46.96 -15.42
N LYS A 181 -2.10 -46.75 -14.16
CA LYS A 181 -3.47 -46.91 -13.60
C LYS A 181 -3.38 -47.34 -12.13
N LEU A 182 -3.77 -46.45 -11.21
CA LEU A 182 -4.75 -46.80 -10.19
C LEU A 182 -5.38 -45.51 -9.61
N ILE A 183 -6.66 -45.33 -9.95
CA ILE A 183 -7.58 -44.37 -9.36
C ILE A 183 -8.24 -45.05 -8.17
N THR A 184 -8.14 -44.47 -6.97
CA THR A 184 -9.16 -44.65 -5.92
C THR A 184 -9.30 -43.34 -5.12
N GLN A 185 -10.55 -43.02 -4.80
CA GLN A 185 -11.11 -41.70 -4.53
C GLN A 185 -11.33 -41.47 -3.00
N PRO A 186 -12.07 -40.44 -2.52
CA PRO A 186 -11.58 -39.39 -1.63
C PRO A 186 -12.10 -39.47 -0.18
N SER A 187 -11.61 -38.60 0.71
CA SER A 187 -12.23 -38.35 2.03
C SER A 187 -12.14 -36.88 2.44
N PRO A 188 -13.13 -36.40 3.22
CA PRO A 188 -13.60 -35.01 3.22
C PRO A 188 -12.91 -34.21 4.32
N ASN A 189 -12.95 -32.87 4.27
CA ASN A 189 -12.98 -32.04 5.47
C ASN A 189 -13.36 -30.57 5.20
N PHE A 190 -14.47 -30.18 5.84
CA PHE A 190 -14.81 -28.88 6.44
C PHE A 190 -14.63 -27.58 5.65
N TYR A 191 -15.76 -27.09 5.13
CA TYR A 191 -16.01 -25.67 4.93
C TYR A 191 -16.71 -25.08 6.17
N THR A 192 -16.13 -24.06 6.78
CA THR A 192 -16.87 -22.96 7.43
C THR A 192 -16.18 -21.62 7.12
N PRO A 193 -16.95 -20.51 7.07
CA PRO A 193 -16.60 -19.35 6.26
C PRO A 193 -15.80 -18.32 7.06
N CYS A 194 -14.67 -17.87 6.53
CA CYS A 194 -14.09 -16.59 6.91
C CYS A 194 -14.51 -15.55 5.87
N ASP A 195 -15.21 -14.52 6.33
CA ASP A 195 -15.67 -13.39 5.54
C ASP A 195 -14.53 -12.77 4.72
N PRO A 196 -14.73 -12.47 3.42
CA PRO A 196 -13.72 -11.81 2.62
C PRO A 196 -13.64 -10.33 2.99
N ILE A 197 -12.50 -9.90 3.53
CA ILE A 197 -12.02 -8.54 3.35
C ILE A 197 -11.92 -8.32 1.85
N ALA A 198 -12.69 -7.36 1.34
CA ALA A 198 -12.92 -7.10 -0.07
C ALA A 198 -11.60 -7.03 -0.88
N PHE A 199 -11.25 -8.15 -1.50
CA PHE A 199 -10.40 -8.17 -2.68
C PHE A 199 -11.20 -7.56 -3.84
N PHE A 200 -10.55 -6.70 -4.62
CA PHE A 200 -11.09 -6.18 -5.87
C PHE A 200 -11.44 -7.35 -6.80
N VAL A 201 -12.74 -7.71 -6.84
CA VAL A 201 -13.31 -8.60 -7.85
C VAL A 201 -13.69 -7.73 -9.04
N LEU A 202 -12.90 -7.81 -10.11
CA LEU A 202 -13.35 -7.46 -11.45
C LEU A 202 -14.37 -8.51 -11.90
N PRO A 203 -15.65 -8.18 -12.17
CA PRO A 203 -16.54 -9.13 -12.80
C PRO A 203 -16.11 -9.33 -14.26
N LYS A 204 -15.86 -10.60 -14.60
CA LYS A 204 -15.75 -11.09 -15.97
C LYS A 204 -17.01 -10.72 -16.74
N ILE A 205 -16.78 -10.14 -17.91
CA ILE A 205 -17.73 -9.86 -18.98
C ILE A 205 -18.30 -11.20 -19.49
N PHE A 206 -19.63 -11.30 -19.51
CA PHE A 206 -20.42 -11.85 -20.62
C PHE A 206 -21.54 -10.86 -20.89
#